data_AF-A0A060BRZ7-F1
#
_entry.id   AF-A0A060BRZ7-F1
#
_cell.length_a   1.000
_cell.length_b   1.000
_cell.length_c   1.000
_cell.angle_alpha   90.00
_cell.angle_beta   90.00
_cell.angle_gamma   90.00
#
_symmetry.space_group_name_H-M   'P 1'
#
loop_
_entity.id
_entity.type
_entity.pdbx_description
1 polymer ?
#
loop_
_entity_poly.entity_id
_entity_poly.type
_entity_poly.pdbx_seq_one_letter_code
_entity_poly.pdbx_strand_id
1 'polypeptide(L)'
;MVRAVLRHAGALRIDHIIGLFRLWWVPAGMGPTDGTYVRYDHEAMVGVLLLEAQRAGAVVIGEDLGTVEPWVRDYLASRGI
;
A
#
# COMPACT_ATOMS: atom_id res chain seq x y z
N MET A 1 0.44 13.76 1.02
CA MET A 1 1.49 13.13 0.19
C MET A 1 0.95 12.69 -1.17
N VAL A 2 0.00 11.74 -1.24
CA VAL A 2 -0.51 11.15 -2.51
C VAL A 2 -0.92 12.21 -3.56
N ARG A 3 -1.76 13.19 -3.18
CA ARG A 3 -2.16 14.30 -4.07
C ARG A 3 -0.98 15.04 -4.70
N ALA A 4 0.08 15.27 -3.94
CA ALA A 4 1.24 16.01 -4.42
C ALA A 4 2.01 15.20 -5.47
N VAL A 5 2.15 13.90 -5.25
CA VAL A 5 2.81 12.97 -6.19
C VAL A 5 2.00 12.87 -7.50
N LEU A 6 0.68 12.79 -7.40
CA LEU A 6 -0.21 12.65 -8.56
C LEU A 6 -0.46 13.93 -9.35
N ARG A 7 -0.07 15.12 -8.82
CA ARG A 7 -0.41 16.42 -9.43
C ARG A 7 -0.05 16.53 -10.91
N HIS A 8 1.05 15.90 -11.32
CA HIS A 8 1.58 15.95 -12.68
C HIS A 8 1.93 14.55 -13.23
N ALA A 9 1.29 13.50 -12.72
CA ALA A 9 1.58 12.12 -13.09
C ALA A 9 0.30 11.38 -13.51
N GLY A 10 0.38 10.60 -14.60
CA GLY A 10 -0.72 9.74 -15.06
C GLY A 10 -0.74 8.35 -14.41
N ALA A 11 0.29 8.01 -13.62
CA ALA A 11 0.36 6.76 -12.88
C ALA A 11 1.18 6.91 -11.60
N LEU A 12 0.89 6.08 -10.60
CA LEU A 12 1.62 5.97 -9.35
C LEU A 12 1.89 4.50 -9.02
N ARG A 13 3.16 4.13 -8.95
CA ARG A 13 3.58 2.85 -8.38
C ARG A 13 3.75 3.00 -6.86
N ILE A 14 3.02 2.20 -6.10
CA ILE A 14 3.23 2.07 -4.65
C ILE A 14 4.22 0.95 -4.41
N ASP A 15 5.39 1.33 -3.89
CA ASP A 15 6.36 0.36 -3.41
C ASP A 15 5.83 -0.35 -2.18
N HIS A 16 6.03 -1.66 -2.12
CA HIS A 16 5.56 -2.54 -1.06
C HIS A 16 4.12 -2.25 -0.65
N ILE A 17 3.16 -2.45 -1.56
CA ILE A 17 1.75 -2.07 -1.33
C ILE A 17 1.13 -2.76 -0.10
N ILE A 18 1.73 -3.86 0.33
CA ILE A 18 1.41 -4.58 1.57
C ILE A 18 1.55 -3.69 2.81
N GLY A 19 2.40 -2.66 2.76
CA GLY A 19 2.53 -1.66 3.82
C GLY A 19 1.25 -0.89 4.13
N LEU A 20 0.26 -0.88 3.21
CA LEU A 20 -1.08 -0.33 3.46
C LEU A 20 -1.96 -1.25 4.32
N PHE A 21 -1.55 -2.51 4.52
CA PHE A 21 -2.26 -3.52 5.30
C PHE A 21 -1.55 -3.80 6.62
N ARG A 22 -0.23 -3.97 6.57
CA ARG A 22 0.61 -4.23 7.73
C ARG A 22 2.08 -3.95 7.41
N LEU A 23 2.86 -3.62 8.44
CA LEU A 23 4.31 -3.54 8.33
C LEU A 23 4.99 -4.41 9.38
N TRP A 24 6.13 -4.98 9.02
CA TRP A 24 7.01 -5.67 9.96
C TRP A 24 7.78 -4.62 10.77
N TRP A 25 7.37 -4.40 12.01
CA TRP A 25 8.02 -3.45 12.90
C TRP A 25 9.06 -4.17 13.74
N VAL A 26 10.25 -3.60 13.81
CA VAL A 26 11.35 -4.07 14.65
C VAL A 26 11.60 -3.00 15.70
N PRO A 27 11.60 -3.33 17.01
CA PRO A 27 11.98 -2.37 18.04
C PRO A 27 13.37 -1.80 17.78
N ALA A 28 13.56 -0.52 18.05
CA ALA A 28 14.83 0.15 17.81
C ALA A 28 15.98 -0.55 18.58
N GLY A 29 17.06 -0.85 17.87
CA GLY A 29 18.23 -1.54 18.43
C GLY A 29 18.15 -3.07 18.45
N MET A 30 17.03 -3.67 18.01
CA MET A 30 16.88 -5.13 17.91
C MET A 30 17.10 -5.64 16.48
N GLY A 31 17.20 -6.96 16.33
CA GLY A 31 17.38 -7.61 15.03
C GLY A 31 16.05 -7.81 14.30
N PRO A 32 16.07 -8.04 12.97
CA PRO A 32 14.85 -8.22 12.18
C PRO A 32 14.02 -9.45 12.61
N THR A 33 14.61 -10.43 13.29
CA THR A 33 13.91 -11.59 13.85
C THR A 33 13.05 -11.27 15.06
N ASP A 34 13.28 -10.12 15.70
CA ASP A 34 12.57 -9.69 16.91
C ASP A 34 11.35 -8.80 16.59
N GLY A 35 10.99 -8.72 15.30
CA GLY A 35 9.88 -7.90 14.86
C GLY A 35 8.52 -8.59 14.97
N THR A 36 7.48 -7.84 14.63
CA THR A 36 6.12 -8.35 14.48
C THR A 36 5.36 -7.54 13.45
N TYR A 37 4.28 -8.11 12.90
CA TYR A 37 3.38 -7.37 12.03
C TYR A 37 2.49 -6.44 12.84
N VAL A 38 2.53 -5.15 12.51
CA VAL A 38 1.58 -4.15 12.98
C VAL A 38 0.60 -3.87 11.86
N ARG A 39 -0.70 -3.98 12.15
CA ARG A 39 -1.78 -3.83 11.17
C ARG A 39 -2.20 -2.38 11.02
N TYR A 40 -2.60 -2.04 9.80
CA TYR A 40 -3.26 -0.78 9.44
C TYR A 40 -4.69 -1.05 9.00
N ASP A 41 -5.51 0.00 9.04
CA ASP A 41 -6.82 0.01 8.40
C ASP A 41 -6.65 0.11 6.89
N HIS A 42 -6.50 -1.03 6.23
CA HIS A 42 -6.33 -1.12 4.78
C HIS A 42 -7.51 -0.58 3.98
N GLU A 43 -8.73 -0.54 4.52
CA GLU A 43 -9.88 0.05 3.86
C GLU A 43 -9.72 1.56 3.77
N ALA A 44 -9.34 2.20 4.86
CA ALA A 44 -9.04 3.62 4.88
C ALA A 44 -7.79 3.95 4.02
N MET A 45 -6.71 3.18 4.18
CA MET A 45 -5.42 3.46 3.53
C MET A 45 -5.50 3.31 2.01
N VAL A 46 -6.04 2.18 1.51
CA VAL A 46 -6.23 1.96 0.08
C VAL A 46 -7.35 2.87 -0.45
N GLY A 47 -8.40 3.11 0.33
CA GLY A 47 -9.50 3.99 -0.04
C GLY A 47 -9.04 5.42 -0.35
N VAL A 48 -8.21 6.02 0.52
CA VAL A 48 -7.68 7.38 0.28
C VAL A 48 -6.72 7.42 -0.90
N LEU A 49 -5.88 6.39 -1.09
CA LEU A 49 -5.01 6.28 -2.26
C LEU A 49 -5.83 6.31 -3.56
N LEU A 50 -6.86 5.47 -3.64
CA LEU A 50 -7.72 5.36 -4.83
C LEU A 50 -8.58 6.60 -5.04
N LEU A 51 -9.06 7.24 -3.98
CA LEU A 51 -9.78 8.51 -4.08
C LEU A 51 -8.91 9.60 -4.73
N GLU A 52 -7.65 9.71 -4.32
CA GLU A 52 -6.75 10.71 -4.88
C GLU A 52 -6.30 10.33 -6.30
N ALA A 53 -6.13 9.04 -6.61
CA ALA A 53 -5.89 8.54 -7.96
C ALA A 53 -7.05 8.84 -8.91
N GLN A 54 -8.28 8.60 -8.47
CA GLN A 54 -9.49 8.93 -9.22
C GLN A 54 -9.53 10.43 -9.52
N ARG A 55 -9.34 11.29 -8.51
CA ARG A 55 -9.34 12.75 -8.69
C ARG A 55 -8.31 13.25 -9.70
N ALA A 56 -7.18 12.56 -9.81
CA ALA A 56 -6.12 12.87 -10.75
C ALA A 56 -6.29 12.20 -12.13
N GLY A 57 -7.24 11.27 -12.28
CA GLY A 57 -7.36 10.44 -13.48
C GLY A 57 -6.14 9.54 -13.70
N ALA A 58 -5.51 9.06 -12.63
CA ALA A 58 -4.25 8.33 -12.68
C ALA A 58 -4.42 6.84 -12.37
N VAL A 59 -3.54 6.02 -12.96
CA VAL A 59 -3.45 4.58 -12.69
C VAL A 59 -2.64 4.33 -11.41
N VAL A 60 -3.02 3.32 -10.63
CA VAL A 60 -2.24 2.85 -9.48
C VAL A 60 -1.66 1.48 -9.82
N ILE A 61 -0.39 1.26 -9.50
CA ILE A 61 0.28 -0.03 -9.62
C ILE A 61 0.83 -0.40 -8.25
N GLY A 62 0.39 -1.53 -7.69
CA GLY A 62 0.92 -2.04 -6.43
C GLY A 62 2.06 -3.02 -6.65
N GLU A 63 3.21 -2.81 -6.02
CA GLU A 63 4.22 -3.87 -5.94
C GLU A 63 3.85 -4.88 -4.84
N ASP A 64 3.60 -6.13 -5.22
CA ASP A 64 3.06 -7.21 -4.39
C ASP A 64 4.02 -8.41 -4.24
N LEU A 65 5.33 -8.15 -4.18
CA LEU A 65 6.36 -9.17 -3.94
C LEU A 65 6.55 -9.43 -2.44
N GLY A 66 7.14 -10.59 -2.12
CA GLY A 66 7.46 -10.98 -0.75
C GLY A 66 6.32 -11.69 -0.01
N THR A 67 6.17 -11.40 1.29
CA THR A 67 5.26 -12.12 2.19
C THR A 67 3.85 -11.53 2.18
N VAL A 68 3.09 -11.89 1.14
CA VAL A 68 1.72 -11.42 0.90
C VAL A 68 0.68 -12.44 1.37
N GLU A 69 -0.32 -12.00 2.13
CA GLU A 69 -1.45 -12.86 2.48
C GLU A 69 -2.35 -13.09 1.26
N PRO A 70 -2.89 -14.30 1.03
CA PRO A 70 -3.62 -14.62 -0.20
C PRO A 70 -4.77 -13.64 -0.54
N TRP A 71 -5.55 -13.24 0.47
CA TRP A 71 -6.71 -12.36 0.29
C TRP A 71 -6.34 -10.93 -0.12
N VAL A 72 -5.10 -10.49 0.12
CA VAL A 72 -4.66 -9.12 -0.19
C VAL A 72 -4.67 -8.88 -1.70
N ARG A 73 -4.27 -9.89 -2.49
CA ARG A 73 -4.28 -9.78 -3.96
C ARG A 73 -5.71 -9.67 -4.49
N ASP A 74 -6.63 -10.49 -3.96
CA ASP A 74 -8.04 -10.42 -4.32
C ASP A 74 -8.65 -9.06 -3.95
N TYR A 75 -8.31 -8.54 -2.77
CA TYR A 75 -8.74 -7.22 -2.32
C TYR A 75 -8.24 -6.09 -3.24
N LEU A 76 -6.97 -6.12 -3.67
CA LEU A 76 -6.39 -5.13 -4.58
C LEU A 76 -7.00 -5.24 -5.98
N ALA A 77 -7.09 -6.45 -6.52
CA ALA A 77 -7.67 -6.73 -7.84
C ALA A 77 -9.13 -6.28 -7.93
N SER A 78 -9.92 -6.51 -6.86
CA SER A 78 -11.33 -6.05 -6.80
C SER A 78 -11.49 -4.52 -6.88
N ARG A 79 -10.41 -3.77 -6.67
CA ARG A 79 -10.36 -2.30 -6.74
C ARG A 79 -9.59 -1.76 -7.95
N GLY A 80 -9.16 -2.64 -8.85
CA GLY A 80 -8.45 -2.26 -10.07
C GLY A 80 -7.00 -1.83 -9.84
N ILE A 81 -6.36 -2.32 -8.77
CA ILE A 81 -4.91 -2.22 -8.53
C ILE A 81 -4.24 -3.53 -8.94
#